data_AF-F6HMU1-F1
#
_entry.id   AF-F6HMU1-F1
#
_cell.length_a   1.000
_cell.length_b   1.000
_cell.length_c   1.000
_cell.angle_alpha   90.00
_cell.angle_beta   90.00
_cell.angle_gamma   90.00
#
_symmetry.space_group_name_H-M   'P 1'
#
loop_
_entity.id
_entity.type
_entity.pdbx_description
1 polymer ?
#
loop_
_entity_poly.entity_id
_entity_poly.type
_entity_poly.pdbx_seq_one_letter_code
_entity_poly.pdbx_strand_id
1 'polypeptide(L)' 'MAEDDKDVKSFKDLGICEQLVEACVNLGWKTPSKIQAEAIPHALEGC' A
#
# COMPACT_ATOMS: atom_id res chain seq x y z
N MET A 1 7.01 14.76 18.79
CA MET A 1 7.37 15.42 17.54
C MET A 1 8.24 14.44 16.75
N ALA A 2 7.61 13.69 15.85
CA ALA A 2 8.25 12.90 14.80
C ALA A 2 7.11 12.52 13.85
N GLU A 3 6.69 13.51 13.06
CA GLU A 3 5.87 13.31 11.88
C GLU A 3 6.76 12.59 10.86
N ASP A 4 6.66 11.26 10.82
CA ASP A 4 7.26 10.40 9.79
C ASP A 4 6.44 10.54 8.49
N ASP A 5 6.55 11.71 7.88
CA ASP A 5 6.29 11.95 6.46
C ASP A 5 7.50 11.44 5.67
N LYS A 6 7.63 10.11 5.56
CA LYS A 6 8.52 9.48 4.59
C LYS A 6 7.70 8.57 3.69
N ASP A 7 7.25 9.21 2.62
CA ASP A 7 6.66 8.58 1.44
C ASP A 7 5.25 8.03 1.69
N VAL A 8 4.23 8.79 1.27
CA VAL A 8 2.86 8.27 1.12
C VAL A 8 2.90 7.23 0.00
N LYS A 9 3.32 6.01 0.32
CA LYS A 9 3.37 4.90 -0.63
C LYS A 9 1.95 4.63 -1.12
N SER A 10 1.73 4.62 -2.42
CA SER A 10 0.45 4.13 -2.95
C SER A 10 0.41 2.62 -2.87
N PHE A 11 -0.79 2.02 -2.95
CA PHE A 11 -0.92 0.56 -3.09
C PHE A 11 -0.09 -0.01 -4.25
N LYS A 12 0.10 0.79 -5.33
CA LYS A 12 0.97 0.46 -6.45
C LYS A 12 2.46 0.40 -6.08
N ASP A 13 2.94 1.31 -5.23
CA ASP A 13 4.34 1.35 -4.77
C ASP A 13 4.69 0.16 -3.86
N LEU A 14 3.67 -0.52 -3.31
CA LEU A 14 3.84 -1.73 -2.51
C LEU A 14 3.99 -3.00 -3.36
N GLY A 15 4.00 -2.89 -4.69
CA GLY A 15 4.14 -4.04 -5.60
C GLY A 15 2.84 -4.81 -5.85
N ILE A 16 1.69 -4.25 -5.46
CA ILE A 16 0.38 -4.84 -5.74
C ILE A 16 0.09 -4.78 -7.25
N CYS A 17 -0.50 -5.83 -7.80
CA CYS A 17 -0.91 -5.87 -9.21
C CYS A 17 -1.99 -4.83 -9.54
N GLU A 18 -2.01 -4.39 -10.80
CA GLU A 18 -2.88 -3.28 -11.24
C GLU A 18 -4.37 -3.52 -10.97
N GLN A 19 -4.85 -4.75 -11.09
CA GLN A 19 -6.25 -5.10 -10.84
C GLN A 19 -6.67 -4.83 -9.38
N LEU A 20 -5.81 -5.14 -8.43
CA LEU A 20 -6.07 -4.89 -7.01
C LEU A 20 -5.92 -3.41 -6.66
N VAL A 21 -4.97 -2.70 -7.29
CA VAL A 21 -4.84 -1.24 -7.15
C VAL A 21 -6.10 -0.54 -7.66
N GLU A 22 -6.63 -0.93 -8.82
CA GLU A 22 -7.85 -0.37 -9.40
C GLU A 22 -9.06 -0.61 -8.47
N ALA A 23 -9.17 -1.81 -7.89
CA ALA A 23 -10.19 -2.10 -6.89
C ALA A 23 -10.06 -1.19 -5.65
N CYS A 24 -8.85 -1.00 -5.12
CA CYS A 24 -8.61 -0.06 -4.02
C CYS A 24 -9.03 1.37 -4.39
N VAL A 25 -8.71 1.84 -5.60
CA VAL A 25 -9.11 3.17 -6.08
C VAL A 25 -10.63 3.30 -6.19
N ASN A 26 -11.31 2.30 -6.74
CA ASN A 26 -12.77 2.26 -6.84
C ASN A 26 -13.45 2.25 -5.45
N LEU A 27 -12.80 1.65 -4.45
CA LEU A 27 -13.24 1.69 -3.05
C LEU A 27 -12.88 2.99 -2.32
N GLY A 28 -12.14 3.91 -2.98
CA GLY A 28 -11.67 5.17 -2.39
C GLY A 28 -10.44 5.02 -1.49
N TRP A 29 -9.79 3.86 -1.49
CA TRP A 29 -8.58 3.60 -0.72
C TRP A 29 -7.35 4.09 -1.49
N LYS A 30 -6.91 5.30 -1.15
CA LYS A 30 -5.77 5.97 -1.81
C LYS A 30 -4.45 5.72 -1.11
N THR A 31 -4.49 5.65 0.22
CA THR A 31 -3.30 5.50 1.06
C THR A 31 -3.43 4.22 1.88
N PRO A 32 -2.46 3.29 1.79
CA PRO A 32 -2.38 2.16 2.69
C PRO A 32 -2.12 2.64 4.11
N SER A 33 -2.76 1.99 5.08
CA SER A 33 -2.42 2.17 6.49
C SER A 33 -0.99 1.71 6.79
N LYS A 34 -0.43 2.15 7.92
CA LYS A 34 0.94 1.76 8.34
C LYS A 34 1.14 0.25 8.33
N ILE A 35 0.20 -0.50 8.90
CA ILE A 35 0.26 -1.97 8.92
C ILE A 35 0.21 -2.58 7.52
N GLN A 36 -0.55 -1.99 6.59
CA GLN A 36 -0.61 -2.45 5.19
C GLN A 36 0.69 -2.16 4.45
N ALA A 37 1.28 -0.97 4.64
CA ALA A 37 2.55 -0.62 4.01
C ALA A 37 3.71 -1.53 4.46
N GLU A 38 3.66 -2.04 5.69
CA GLU A 38 4.64 -3.01 6.20
C GLU A 38 4.27 -4.45 5.81
N ALA A 39 3.01 -4.87 5.97
CA ALA A 39 2.62 -6.26 5.78
C ALA A 39 2.43 -6.70 4.32
N ILE A 40 1.99 -5.80 3.43
CA ILE A 40 1.72 -6.14 2.02
C ILE A 40 3.00 -6.65 1.31
N PRO A 41 4.16 -5.96 1.39
CA PRO A 41 5.40 -6.47 0.80
C PRO A 41 5.75 -7.87 1.32
N HIS A 42 5.66 -8.09 2.64
CA HIS A 42 5.92 -9.39 3.25
C HIS A 42 4.94 -10.49 2.77
N ALA A 43 3.68 -10.14 2.55
CA ALA A 43 2.68 -11.07 2.02
C ALA A 43 2.92 -11.43 0.55
N LEU A 44 3.46 -10.49 -0.24
CA LEU A 44 3.79 -10.70 -1.65
C LEU A 44 5.09 -11.49 -1.85
N GLU A 45 6.05 -11.35 -0.93
CA GLU A 45 7.33 -12.07 -0.97
C GLU A 45 7.18 -13.59 -0.75
N GLY A 46 6.05 -14.02 -0.17
CA GLY A 46 5.73 -15.43 0.06
C GLY A 46 5.06 -16.16 -1.11
N CYS A 47 4.89 -15.50 -2.26
CA CYS A 47 4.23 -16.03 -3.46
C CYS A 47 5.21 -16.23 -4.63
#